data_AF-A0AAJ4ZCE4-F1
#
_entry.id   AF-A0AAJ4ZCE4-F1
#
_cell.length_a   1.000
_cell.length_b   1.000
_cell.length_c   1.000
_cell.angle_alpha   90.00
_cell.angle_beta   90.00
_cell.angle_gamma   90.00
#
_symmetry.space_group_name_H-M   'P 1'
#
loop_
_entity.id
_entity.type
_entity.pdbx_description
1 polymer ?
#
loop_
_entity_poly.entity_id
_entity_poly.type
_entity_poly.pdbx_seq_one_letter_code
_entity_poly.pdbx_strand_id
1 'polypeptide(L)' 'MTTRKPYPSNVSDEEWSFVVPYLALVREDSEQRRHDLREVFNGLRWLIHSGAPWRMLPNDLPPWEAVYQQT' A
#
# COMPACT_ATOMS: atom_id res chain seq x y z
N MET A 1 -7.05 14.78 12.54
CA MET A 1 -6.64 13.56 11.81
C MET A 1 -5.60 12.87 12.67
N THR A 2 -5.96 11.79 13.33
CA THR A 2 -5.05 11.07 14.22
C THR A 2 -3.99 10.40 13.37
N THR A 3 -2.73 10.81 13.51
CA THR A 3 -1.59 10.16 12.85
C THR A 3 -1.50 8.72 13.35
N ARG A 4 -1.81 7.74 12.49
CA ARG A 4 -1.67 6.32 12.83
C ARG A 4 -0.21 6.01 13.10
N LYS A 5 0.06 5.13 14.06
CA LYS A 5 1.42 4.67 14.32
C LYS A 5 1.93 3.92 13.08
N PRO A 6 3.10 4.25 12.52
CA PRO A 6 3.62 3.57 11.35
C PRO A 6 3.95 2.11 11.67
N TYR A 7 3.74 1.22 10.69
CA TYR A 7 4.22 -0.16 10.81
C TYR A 7 5.73 -0.22 10.56
N PRO A 8 6.46 -1.16 11.18
CA PRO A 8 7.88 -1.38 10.88
C PRO A 8 8.15 -1.74 9.41
N SER A 9 7.14 -2.26 8.70
CA SER A 9 7.19 -2.59 7.27
C SER A 9 6.90 -1.40 6.35
N ASN A 10 6.54 -0.23 6.89
CA ASN A 10 6.26 0.94 6.07
C ASN A 10 7.51 1.37 5.30
N VAL A 11 7.30 1.85 4.08
CA VAL A 11 8.38 2.36 3.24
C VAL A 11 8.94 3.67 3.81
N SER A 12 10.27 3.79 3.85
CA SER A 12 10.94 5.07 4.17
C SER A 12 10.73 6.11 3.07
N ASP A 13 10.98 7.39 3.36
CA ASP A 13 10.83 8.46 2.36
C ASP A 13 11.81 8.32 1.19
N GLU A 14 13.02 7.81 1.46
CA GLU A 14 14.05 7.55 0.45
C GLU A 14 13.63 6.41 -0.50
N GLU A 15 13.27 5.26 0.05
CA GLU A 15 12.74 4.14 -0.76
C GLU A 15 11.46 4.55 -1.50
N TRP A 16 10.62 5.36 -0.88
CA TRP A 16 9.38 5.87 -1.48
C TRP A 16 9.68 6.70 -2.72
N SER A 17 10.64 7.62 -2.62
CA SER A 17 11.05 8.48 -3.73
C SER A 17 11.59 7.68 -4.91
N PHE A 18 12.21 6.52 -4.65
CA PHE A 18 12.67 5.61 -5.69
C PHE A 18 11.53 4.82 -6.36
N VAL A 19 10.56 4.33 -5.58
CA VAL A 19 9.50 3.42 -6.09
C VAL A 19 8.30 4.16 -6.69
N VAL A 20 7.98 5.38 -6.20
CA VAL A 20 6.77 6.12 -6.59
C VAL A 20 6.64 6.34 -8.10
N PRO A 21 7.69 6.63 -8.89
CA PRO A 21 7.54 6.83 -10.32
C PRO A 21 6.98 5.59 -11.03
N TYR A 22 7.35 4.39 -10.56
CA TYR A 22 6.87 3.13 -11.14
C TYR A 22 5.44 2.82 -10.75
N LEU A 23 5.07 3.06 -9.48
CA LEU A 23 3.68 2.91 -9.02
C LEU A 23 2.75 3.90 -9.71
N ALA A 24 3.25 5.10 -10.04
CA ALA A 24 2.55 6.10 -10.82
C ALA A 24 2.38 5.76 -12.31
N LEU A 25 2.88 4.61 -12.78
CA LEU A 25 2.57 4.09 -14.12
C LEU A 25 1.31 3.23 -14.15
N VAL A 26 0.72 2.89 -12.98
CA VAL A 26 -0.57 2.20 -12.95
C VAL A 26 -1.63 3.07 -13.62
N ARG A 27 -2.56 2.44 -14.35
CA ARG A 27 -3.62 3.15 -15.08
C ARG A 27 -4.38 4.09 -14.13
N GLU A 28 -4.79 5.24 -14.65
CA GLU A 28 -5.48 6.26 -13.84
C GLU A 28 -6.85 5.79 -13.34
N ASP A 29 -7.49 4.85 -14.04
CA ASP A 29 -8.79 4.27 -13.71
C ASP A 29 -8.73 3.06 -12.76
N SER A 30 -7.54 2.65 -12.32
CA SER A 30 -7.37 1.47 -11.47
C SER A 30 -7.86 1.71 -10.03
N GLU A 31 -8.29 0.64 -9.35
CA GLU A 31 -8.75 0.72 -7.96
C GLU A 31 -7.66 1.25 -7.01
N GLN A 32 -6.38 0.96 -7.28
CA GLN A 32 -5.26 1.54 -6.50
C GLN A 32 -5.27 3.06 -6.49
N ARG A 33 -5.67 3.71 -7.60
CA ARG A 33 -5.67 5.17 -7.74
C ARG A 33 -6.75 5.84 -6.91
N ARG A 34 -7.73 5.10 -6.41
CA ARG A 34 -8.72 5.60 -5.45
C ARG A 34 -8.15 5.76 -4.04
N HIS A 35 -6.97 5.20 -3.79
CA HIS A 35 -6.27 5.25 -2.52
C HIS A 35 -4.90 5.94 -2.66
N ASP A 36 -4.32 6.35 -1.54
CA ASP A 36 -2.95 6.83 -1.53
C ASP A 36 -2.00 5.68 -1.94
N LEU A 37 -1.25 5.86 -3.02
CA LEU A 37 -0.35 4.84 -3.56
C LEU A 37 0.71 4.40 -2.54
N ARG A 38 1.13 5.29 -1.63
CA ARG A 38 2.07 4.95 -0.56
C ARG A 38 1.42 4.02 0.45
N GLU A 39 0.16 4.26 0.78
CA GLU A 39 -0.58 3.40 1.70
C GLU A 39 -0.92 2.04 1.08
N VAL A 40 -1.22 2.00 -0.23
CA VAL A 40 -1.37 0.74 -0.97
C VAL A 40 -0.07 -0.06 -0.94
N PHE A 41 1.07 0.61 -1.19
CA PHE A 41 2.38 -0.02 -1.15
C PHE A 41 2.78 -0.47 0.27
N ASN A 42 2.45 0.31 1.30
CA ASN A 42 2.61 -0.08 2.71
C ASN A 42 1.78 -1.32 3.04
N GLY A 43 0.55 -1.42 2.52
CA GLY A 43 -0.29 -2.61 2.62
C GLY A 43 0.37 -3.85 2.03
N LEU A 44 0.92 -3.73 0.82
CA LEU A 44 1.66 -4.81 0.19
C LEU A 44 2.91 -5.22 0.99
N ARG A 45 3.71 -4.24 1.46
CA ARG A 45 4.88 -4.50 2.29
C ARG A 45 4.52 -5.20 3.59
N TRP A 46 3.44 -4.79 4.24
CA TRP A 46 2.95 -5.42 5.46
C TRP A 46 2.60 -6.90 5.23
N LEU A 47 1.91 -7.22 4.14
CA LEU A 47 1.57 -8.61 3.78
C LEU A 47 2.83 -9.45 3.53
N ILE A 48 3.79 -8.91 2.78
CA ILE A 48 5.05 -9.62 2.48
C ILE A 48 5.87 -9.88 3.76
N HIS A 49 5.91 -8.92 4.68
CA HIS A 49 6.67 -9.06 5.93
C HIS A 49 5.98 -9.99 6.94
N SER A 50 4.65 -9.91 7.04
CA SER A 50 3.88 -10.71 8.00
C SER A 50 3.63 -12.13 7.55
N GLY A 51 3.60 -12.38 6.23
CA GLY A 51 3.16 -13.66 5.66
C GLY A 51 1.67 -13.94 5.90
N ALA A 52 0.90 -12.94 6.34
CA ALA A 52 -0.50 -13.11 6.66
C ALA A 52 -1.36 -13.30 5.39
N PRO A 53 -2.49 -14.02 5.47
CA PRO A 53 -3.46 -14.08 4.39
C PRO A 53 -3.98 -12.68 4.01
N TRP A 54 -4.28 -12.45 2.73
CA TRP A 54 -4.76 -11.16 2.21
C TRP A 54 -5.91 -10.54 3.01
N ARG A 55 -6.89 -11.35 3.42
CA ARG A 55 -8.06 -10.90 4.20
C ARG A 55 -7.75 -10.49 5.64
N MET A 56 -6.52 -10.71 6.11
CA MET A 56 -6.03 -10.28 7.42
C MET A 56 -5.32 -8.93 7.36
N LEU A 57 -5.33 -8.25 6.20
CA LEU A 57 -4.77 -6.91 6.09
C LEU A 57 -5.47 -5.98 7.11
N PRO A 58 -4.71 -5.21 7.91
CA PRO A 58 -5.27 -4.30 8.89
C PRO A 58 -6.24 -3.29 8.29
N ASN A 59 -7.34 -3.00 9.00
CA ASN A 59 -8.39 -2.08 8.55
C ASN A 59 -7.95 -0.60 8.51
N ASP A 60 -6.78 -0.26 9.04
CA ASP A 60 -6.18 1.07 8.95
C ASP A 60 -5.34 1.27 7.67
N LEU A 61 -5.17 0.23 6.87
CA LEU A 61 -4.59 0.26 5.53
C LEU A 61 -5.70 0.17 4.47
N PRO A 62 -5.41 0.49 3.19
CA PRO A 62 -6.37 0.32 2.12
C PRO A 62 -6.91 -1.12 2.06
N PRO A 63 -8.15 -1.34 1.60
CA PRO A 63 -8.77 -2.66 1.55
C PRO A 63 -7.91 -3.62 0.73
N TRP A 64 -7.89 -4.91 1.11
CA TRP A 64 -7.03 -5.91 0.49
C TRP A 64 -7.29 -6.04 -1.02
N GLU A 65 -8.52 -5.78 -1.47
CA GLU A 65 -8.89 -5.71 -2.88
C GLU A 65 -8.09 -4.64 -3.63
N ALA A 66 -7.98 -3.43 -3.08
CA ALA A 66 -7.20 -2.35 -3.68
C ALA A 66 -5.70 -2.66 -3.71
N VAL A 67 -5.18 -3.36 -2.69
CA VAL A 67 -3.77 -3.78 -2.65
C VAL A 67 -3.49 -4.89 -3.68
N TYR A 68 -4.46 -5.77 -3.92
CA TYR A 68 -4.30 -6.95 -4.75
C TYR A 68 -4.63 -6.73 -6.24
N GLN A 69 -5.72 -6.03 -6.54
CA GLN A 69 -6.33 -6.00 -7.89
C GLN A 69 -5.64 -5.01 -8.81
N GLN A 70 -4.83 -5.46 -9.76
CA GLN A 70 -4.15 -4.60 -10.76
C GLN A 70 -4.97 -4.33 -12.04
N THR A 71 -6.30 -4.48 -11.96
CA THR A 71 -7.17 -4.44 -13.15
C THR A 71 -7.60 -3.02 -13.49
#